data_AF-A0A350X0L1-F1
#
_entry.id   AF-A0A350X0L1-F1
#
_cell.length_a   1.000
_cell.length_b   1.000
_cell.length_c   1.000
_cell.angle_alpha   90.00
_cell.angle_beta   90.00
_cell.angle_gamma   90.00
#
_symmetry.space_group_name_H-M   'P 1'
#
loop_
_entity.id
_entity.type
_entity.pdbx_description
1 polymer ?
#
loop_
_entity_poly.entity_id
_entity_poly.type
_entity_poly.pdbx_seq_one_letter_code
_entity_poly.pdbx_strand_id
1 'polypeptide(L)'
;MIQQTVIKIEDYICHKPLLTYKIDDYFLAKLYSLLLKHCLPHECVEHLMVAFGLLHQYVLSHNKLNNSNSHEELSASILDGDYFYSLYYEYCATHAFYLIEYDFASVLQKAEMDQLNNQELPLLHYIKLFLEEGGLHRGLFS
;
A
#
# COMPACT_ATOMS: atom_id res chain seq x y z
N MET A 1 14.91 4.48 7.66
CA MET A 1 13.91 3.88 6.76
C MET A 1 12.49 4.32 7.09
N ILE A 2 11.82 3.86 8.17
CA ILE A 2 10.39 4.17 8.42
C ILE A 2 10.07 5.67 8.37
N GLN A 3 10.77 6.51 9.14
CA GLN A 3 10.57 7.97 9.11
C GLN A 3 10.83 8.59 7.73
N GLN A 4 11.79 8.06 6.95
CA GLN A 4 12.07 8.54 5.60
C GLN A 4 10.96 8.15 4.63
N THR A 5 10.39 6.95 4.78
CA THR A 5 9.21 6.50 4.02
C THR A 5 8.01 7.39 4.33
N VAL A 6 7.77 7.70 5.60
CA VAL A 6 6.69 8.62 6.03
C VAL A 6 6.86 9.98 5.36
N ILE A 7 8.06 10.59 5.48
CA ILE A 7 8.36 11.89 4.85
C ILE A 7 8.13 11.82 3.33
N LYS A 8 8.59 10.76 2.64
CA LYS A 8 8.38 10.60 1.20
C LYS A 8 6.92 10.48 0.80
N ILE A 9 6.13 9.75 1.58
CA ILE A 9 4.68 9.65 1.36
C ILE A 9 4.03 11.00 1.60
N GLU A 10 4.37 11.70 2.68
CA GLU A 10 3.85 13.04 3.00
C GLU A 10 4.23 14.08 1.94
N ASP A 11 5.46 14.05 1.43
CA ASP A 11 5.92 14.90 0.32
C ASP A 11 5.11 14.63 -0.96
N TYR A 12 4.75 13.37 -1.23
CA TYR A 12 3.91 12.99 -2.38
C TYR A 12 2.44 13.42 -2.22
N ILE A 13 1.94 13.45 -0.99
CA ILE A 13 0.57 13.88 -0.70
C ILE A 13 0.42 15.42 -0.80
N CYS A 14 1.54 16.14 -0.89
CA CYS A 14 1.58 17.58 -0.75
C CYS A 14 0.85 18.32 -1.90
N HIS A 15 -0.37 18.79 -1.61
CA HIS A 15 -0.99 20.09 -1.95
C HIS A 15 -2.51 20.15 -1.67
N LYS A 16 -3.11 19.19 -0.94
CA LYS A 16 -4.52 19.27 -0.51
C LYS A 16 -4.67 19.38 1.01
N PRO A 17 -5.01 20.56 1.56
CA PRO A 17 -5.18 20.78 3.01
C PRO A 17 -6.44 20.11 3.60
N LEU A 18 -7.08 19.18 2.88
CA LEU A 18 -8.38 18.59 3.22
C LEU A 18 -8.33 17.09 3.54
N LEU A 19 -7.22 16.40 3.26
CA LEU A 19 -7.08 14.98 3.59
C LEU A 19 -6.80 14.81 5.09
N THR A 20 -7.64 14.05 5.78
CA THR A 20 -7.39 13.65 7.17
C THR A 20 -6.79 12.26 7.18
N TYR A 21 -5.45 12.19 7.18
CA TYR A 21 -4.72 10.92 7.18
C TYR A 21 -3.67 10.88 8.28
N LYS A 22 -3.29 9.65 8.64
CA LYS A 22 -2.14 9.38 9.48
C LYS A 22 -1.46 8.13 8.93
N ILE A 23 -0.20 8.27 8.56
CA ILE A 23 0.60 7.13 8.12
C ILE A 23 0.76 6.16 9.30
N ASP A 24 0.51 4.88 9.04
CA ASP A 24 0.56 3.83 10.04
C ASP A 24 1.99 3.31 10.22
N ASP A 25 2.72 3.93 11.15
CA ASP A 25 4.10 3.56 11.48
C ASP A 25 4.25 2.09 11.89
N TYR A 26 3.21 1.51 12.51
CA TYR A 26 3.24 0.13 12.97
C TYR A 26 3.14 -0.84 11.78
N PHE A 27 2.26 -0.55 10.82
CA PHE A 27 2.21 -1.27 9.55
C PHE A 27 3.57 -1.18 8.83
N LEU A 28 4.14 0.03 8.69
CA LEU A 28 5.43 0.23 8.02
C LEU A 28 6.57 -0.53 8.72
N ALA A 29 6.60 -0.56 10.06
CA ALA A 29 7.60 -1.32 10.80
C ALA A 29 7.52 -2.84 10.52
N LYS A 30 6.29 -3.38 10.45
CA LYS A 30 6.06 -4.79 10.13
C LYS A 30 6.41 -5.11 8.69
N LEU A 31 6.03 -4.24 7.76
CA LEU A 31 6.36 -4.38 6.34
C LEU A 31 7.87 -4.38 6.14
N TYR A 32 8.59 -3.43 6.74
CA TYR A 32 10.05 -3.38 6.66
C TYR A 32 10.70 -4.67 7.20
N SER A 33 10.24 -5.14 8.36
CA SER A 33 10.72 -6.39 8.95
C SER A 33 10.43 -7.61 8.08
N LEU A 34 9.33 -7.61 7.33
CA LEU A 34 8.99 -8.66 6.37
C LEU A 34 9.94 -8.59 5.17
N LEU A 35 10.07 -7.42 4.52
CA LEU A 35 10.91 -7.22 3.34
C LEU A 35 12.39 -7.54 3.59
N LEU A 36 12.92 -7.23 4.78
CA LEU A 36 14.29 -7.57 5.16
C LEU A 36 14.59 -9.08 5.11
N LYS A 37 13.58 -9.94 5.31
CA LYS A 37 13.77 -11.40 5.25
C LYS A 37 13.97 -11.93 3.84
N HIS A 38 13.64 -11.13 2.82
CA HIS A 38 13.71 -11.53 1.41
C HIS A 38 14.98 -11.04 0.70
N CYS A 39 15.96 -10.48 1.44
CA CYS A 39 17.27 -10.06 0.91
C CYS A 39 17.19 -9.14 -0.32
N LEU A 40 16.18 -8.27 -0.37
CA LEU A 40 15.98 -7.34 -1.48
C LEU A 40 17.00 -6.19 -1.44
N PRO A 41 17.38 -5.59 -2.58
CA PRO A 41 18.18 -4.37 -2.62
C PRO A 41 17.52 -3.25 -1.82
N HIS A 42 18.32 -2.41 -1.16
CA HIS A 42 17.83 -1.32 -0.32
C HIS A 42 16.87 -0.38 -1.06
N GLU A 43 17.18 -0.03 -2.31
CA GLU A 43 16.34 0.82 -3.15
C GLU A 43 14.98 0.15 -3.43
N CYS A 44 14.96 -1.15 -3.74
CA CYS A 44 13.71 -1.89 -3.90
C CYS A 44 12.88 -1.90 -2.62
N VAL A 45 13.51 -2.16 -1.46
CA VAL A 45 12.82 -2.12 -0.15
C VAL A 45 12.20 -0.75 0.10
N GLU A 46 12.92 0.32 -0.23
CA GLU A 46 12.43 1.68 -0.06
C GLU A 46 11.18 1.94 -0.93
N HIS A 47 11.24 1.61 -2.22
CA HIS A 47 10.12 1.83 -3.13
C HIS A 47 8.91 0.94 -2.79
N LEU A 48 9.14 -0.32 -2.40
CA LEU A 48 8.09 -1.22 -1.90
C LEU A 48 7.41 -0.65 -0.66
N MET A 49 8.18 -0.10 0.26
CA MET A 49 7.66 0.53 1.49
C MET A 49 6.75 1.72 1.18
N VAL A 50 7.12 2.57 0.22
CA VAL A 50 6.28 3.72 -0.20
C VAL A 50 5.02 3.24 -0.91
N ALA A 51 5.16 2.34 -1.89
CA ALA A 51 4.04 1.81 -2.67
C ALA A 51 2.99 1.11 -1.79
N PHE A 52 3.41 0.18 -0.93
CA PHE A 52 2.51 -0.49 0.01
C PHE A 52 2.01 0.45 1.12
N GLY A 53 2.77 1.48 1.50
CA GLY A 53 2.30 2.50 2.42
C GLY A 53 1.10 3.29 1.87
N LEU A 54 1.17 3.70 0.61
CA LEU A 54 0.06 4.35 -0.10
C LEU A 54 -1.14 3.40 -0.26
N LEU A 55 -0.89 2.15 -0.64
CA LEU A 55 -1.92 1.13 -0.79
C LEU A 55 -2.63 0.81 0.54
N HIS A 56 -1.90 0.83 1.66
CA HIS A 56 -2.47 0.66 3.00
C HIS A 56 -3.39 1.84 3.37
N GLN A 57 -3.03 3.07 3.00
CA GLN A 57 -3.91 4.23 3.23
C GLN A 57 -5.21 4.11 2.42
N TYR A 58 -5.14 3.64 1.17
CA TYR A 58 -6.32 3.30 0.37
C TYR A 58 -7.24 2.33 1.11
N VAL A 59 -6.70 1.19 1.57
CA VAL A 59 -7.49 0.18 2.31
C VAL A 59 -8.10 0.76 3.59
N LEU A 60 -7.33 1.53 4.36
CA LEU A 60 -7.84 2.16 5.58
C LEU A 60 -8.98 3.15 5.31
N SER A 61 -8.89 3.93 4.23
CA SER A 61 -9.95 4.86 3.83
C SER A 61 -11.24 4.12 3.45
N HIS A 62 -11.13 3.03 2.68
CA HIS A 62 -12.31 2.24 2.28
C HIS A 62 -12.89 1.39 3.41
N ASN A 63 -12.08 0.93 4.35
CA ASN A 63 -12.58 0.24 5.54
C ASN A 63 -13.45 1.13 6.45
N LYS A 64 -13.28 2.46 6.40
CA LYS A 64 -14.15 3.39 7.11
C LYS A 64 -15.59 3.38 6.57
N LEU A 65 -15.82 2.92 5.34
CA LEU A 65 -17.14 2.88 4.70
C LEU A 65 -18.10 1.88 5.35
N ASN A 66 -17.56 0.85 6.02
CA ASN A 66 -18.36 -0.16 6.71
C ASN A 66 -18.90 0.32 8.07
N ASN A 67 -18.48 1.50 8.54
CA ASN A 67 -18.96 2.11 9.77
C ASN A 67 -20.13 3.06 9.48
N SER A 68 -21.05 3.20 10.43
CA SER A 68 -22.28 4.01 10.33
C SER A 68 -22.01 5.52 10.23
N ASN A 69 -21.43 5.94 9.12
CA ASN A 69 -20.99 7.30 8.88
C ASN A 69 -22.10 8.13 8.22
N SER A 70 -22.03 9.44 8.39
CA SER A 70 -22.83 10.40 7.62
C SER A 70 -22.48 10.33 6.13
N HIS A 71 -23.38 10.83 5.26
CA HIS A 71 -23.15 10.82 3.82
C HIS A 71 -21.89 11.63 3.41
N GLU A 72 -21.59 12.70 4.13
CA GLU A 72 -20.39 13.52 3.91
C GLU A 72 -19.11 12.77 4.26
N GLU A 73 -19.09 12.06 5.40
CA GLU A 73 -17.96 11.22 5.82
C GLU A 73 -17.72 10.02 4.90
N LEU A 74 -18.79 9.43 4.37
CA LEU A 74 -18.70 8.39 3.34
C LEU A 74 -18.06 8.94 2.07
N SER A 75 -18.54 10.09 1.57
CA SER A 75 -18.03 10.70 0.35
C SER A 75 -16.56 11.10 0.49
N ALA A 76 -16.18 11.66 1.64
CA ALA A 76 -14.80 11.99 1.94
C ALA A 76 -13.91 10.74 1.97
N SER A 77 -14.37 9.66 2.61
CA SER A 77 -13.60 8.40 2.71
C SER A 77 -13.38 7.74 1.35
N ILE A 78 -14.36 7.79 0.43
CA ILE A 78 -14.20 7.31 -0.95
C ILE A 78 -13.16 8.15 -1.70
N LEU A 79 -13.32 9.47 -1.67
CA LEU A 79 -12.41 10.38 -2.39
C LEU A 79 -10.97 10.30 -1.87
N ASP A 80 -10.79 10.14 -0.56
CA ASP A 80 -9.48 9.94 0.05
C ASP A 80 -8.87 8.62 -0.40
N GLY A 81 -9.66 7.54 -0.43
CA GLY A 81 -9.23 6.23 -0.96
C GLY A 81 -8.76 6.34 -2.41
N ASP A 82 -9.62 6.81 -3.31
CA ASP A 82 -9.33 6.99 -4.74
C ASP A 82 -8.08 7.85 -4.97
N TYR A 83 -7.88 8.88 -4.14
CA TYR A 83 -6.69 9.72 -4.20
C TYR A 83 -5.42 8.94 -3.84
N PHE A 84 -5.41 8.19 -2.74
CA PHE A 84 -4.26 7.35 -2.37
C PHE A 84 -3.95 6.29 -3.43
N TYR A 85 -4.99 5.72 -4.04
CA TYR A 85 -4.82 4.75 -5.11
C TYR A 85 -4.21 5.38 -6.36
N SER A 86 -4.61 6.61 -6.70
CA SER A 86 -4.02 7.38 -7.79
C SER A 86 -2.55 7.71 -7.53
N LEU A 87 -2.21 8.15 -6.32
CA LEU A 87 -0.81 8.40 -5.90
C LEU A 87 0.03 7.13 -5.97
N TYR A 88 -0.52 5.99 -5.54
CA TYR A 88 0.14 4.70 -5.66
C TYR A 88 0.48 4.37 -7.13
N TYR A 89 -0.47 4.54 -8.05
CA TYR A 89 -0.21 4.29 -9.47
C TYR A 89 0.84 5.22 -10.06
N GLU A 90 0.77 6.52 -9.76
CA GLU A 90 1.76 7.51 -10.19
C GLU A 90 3.16 7.16 -9.68
N TYR A 91 3.26 6.79 -8.40
CA TYR A 91 4.50 6.38 -7.78
C TYR A 91 5.09 5.13 -8.46
N CYS A 92 4.26 4.11 -8.68
CA CYS A 92 4.65 2.87 -9.37
C CYS A 92 5.10 3.12 -10.82
N ALA A 93 4.43 4.01 -11.54
CA ALA A 93 4.83 4.38 -12.89
C ALA A 93 6.19 5.10 -12.92
N THR A 94 6.41 6.02 -11.99
CA THR A 94 7.67 6.79 -11.88
C THR A 94 8.85 5.93 -11.46
N HIS A 95 8.60 4.89 -10.66
CA HIS A 95 9.62 3.97 -10.13
C HIS A 95 9.48 2.56 -10.70
N ALA A 96 8.96 2.44 -11.92
CA ALA A 96 8.65 1.16 -12.56
C ALA A 96 9.86 0.20 -12.58
N PHE A 97 11.08 0.71 -12.76
CA PHE A 97 12.31 -0.09 -12.71
C PHE A 97 12.41 -0.96 -11.44
N TYR A 98 11.97 -0.43 -10.29
CA TYR A 98 12.04 -1.13 -9.01
C TYR A 98 10.79 -1.93 -8.68
N LEU A 99 9.66 -1.62 -9.33
CA LEU A 99 8.33 -2.03 -8.88
C LEU A 99 7.57 -2.90 -9.88
N ILE A 100 7.95 -2.90 -11.17
CA ILE A 100 7.21 -3.59 -12.24
C ILE A 100 7.16 -5.11 -12.06
N GLU A 101 8.16 -5.69 -11.39
CA GLU A 101 8.22 -7.12 -11.10
C GLU A 101 7.27 -7.54 -9.98
N TYR A 102 6.68 -6.59 -9.26
CA TYR A 102 5.81 -6.85 -8.12
C TYR A 102 4.35 -6.61 -8.55
N ASP A 103 3.58 -7.69 -8.65
CA ASP A 103 2.15 -7.62 -8.99
C ASP A 103 1.29 -7.21 -7.79
N PHE A 104 1.41 -5.94 -7.42
CA PHE A 104 0.62 -5.30 -6.37
C PHE A 104 -0.90 -5.33 -6.65
N ALA A 105 -1.29 -5.31 -7.93
CA ALA A 105 -2.70 -5.32 -8.32
C ALA A 105 -3.36 -6.64 -7.92
N SER A 106 -2.68 -7.77 -8.14
CA SER A 106 -3.14 -9.08 -7.65
C SER A 106 -3.21 -9.16 -6.13
N VAL A 107 -2.26 -8.54 -5.41
CA VAL A 107 -2.30 -8.47 -3.94
C VAL A 107 -3.55 -7.73 -3.46
N LEU A 108 -3.84 -6.57 -4.07
CA LEU A 108 -5.00 -5.76 -3.71
C LEU A 108 -6.31 -6.47 -4.05
N GLN A 109 -6.40 -7.04 -5.25
CA GLN A 109 -7.59 -7.77 -5.70
C GLN A 109 -7.93 -8.92 -4.75
N LYS A 110 -6.93 -9.69 -4.29
CA LYS A 110 -7.15 -10.78 -3.34
C LYS A 110 -7.66 -10.27 -2.00
N ALA A 111 -7.13 -9.14 -1.50
CA ALA A 111 -7.60 -8.52 -0.27
C ALA A 111 -9.06 -8.04 -0.39
N GLU A 112 -9.41 -7.37 -1.48
CA GLU A 112 -10.77 -6.88 -1.72
C GLU A 112 -11.78 -8.02 -1.91
N MET A 113 -11.41 -9.09 -2.62
CA MET A 113 -12.26 -10.27 -2.80
C MET A 113 -12.58 -10.96 -1.47
N ASP A 114 -11.60 -11.12 -0.59
CA ASP A 114 -11.81 -11.73 0.72
C ASP A 114 -12.64 -10.84 1.64
N GLN A 115 -12.49 -9.52 1.53
CA GLN A 115 -13.34 -8.56 2.24
C GLN A 115 -14.81 -8.73 1.82
N LEU A 116 -15.09 -8.84 0.51
CA LEU A 116 -16.45 -9.12 0.00
C LEU A 116 -17.01 -10.46 0.50
N ASN A 117 -16.15 -11.43 0.78
CA ASN A 117 -16.51 -12.74 1.31
C ASN A 117 -16.59 -12.79 2.86
N ASN A 118 -16.50 -11.64 3.55
CA ASN A 118 -16.45 -11.54 5.02
C ASN A 118 -15.27 -12.30 5.67
N GLN A 119 -14.15 -12.44 4.95
CA GLN A 119 -12.92 -13.06 5.42
C GLN A 119 -11.78 -12.03 5.54
N GLU A 120 -12.12 -10.80 5.93
CA GLU A 120 -11.16 -9.68 5.94
C GLU A 120 -9.90 -10.01 6.77
N LEU A 121 -8.75 -10.01 6.10
CA LEU A 121 -7.44 -10.11 6.72
C LEU A 121 -6.66 -8.80 6.52
N PRO A 122 -5.69 -8.48 7.40
CA PRO A 122 -4.86 -7.29 7.22
C PRO A 122 -4.07 -7.35 5.91
N LEU A 123 -3.88 -6.23 5.22
CA LEU A 123 -3.11 -6.14 3.96
C LEU A 123 -1.73 -6.82 4.05
N LEU A 124 -1.06 -6.70 5.21
CA LEU A 124 0.23 -7.35 5.48
C LEU A 124 0.20 -8.88 5.29
N HIS A 125 -0.93 -9.54 5.55
CA HIS A 125 -1.12 -10.97 5.33
C HIS A 125 -0.99 -11.30 3.84
N TYR A 126 -1.67 -10.56 2.97
CA TYR A 126 -1.63 -10.76 1.52
C TYR A 126 -0.25 -10.45 0.94
N ILE A 127 0.41 -9.39 1.42
CA ILE A 127 1.80 -9.07 1.04
C ILE A 127 2.72 -10.24 1.41
N LYS A 128 2.55 -10.80 2.62
CA LYS A 128 3.33 -11.96 3.06
C LYS A 128 3.11 -13.16 2.15
N LEU A 129 1.85 -13.51 1.86
CA LEU A 129 1.53 -14.61 0.95
C LEU A 129 2.17 -14.39 -0.43
N PHE A 130 2.06 -13.18 -0.98
CA PHE A 130 2.68 -12.85 -2.26
C PHE A 130 4.21 -13.03 -2.27
N LEU A 131 4.88 -12.57 -1.20
CA LEU A 131 6.33 -12.71 -1.06
C LEU A 131 6.78 -14.17 -0.81
N GLU A 132 5.94 -14.98 -0.16
CA GLU A 132 6.21 -16.41 0.14
C GLU A 132 5.84 -17.36 -1.00
N GLU A 133 4.76 -17.09 -1.73
CA GLU A 133 4.24 -17.89 -2.85
C GLU A 133 5.01 -17.66 -4.17
N GLY A 134 6.03 -16.81 -4.15
CA GLY A 134 6.88 -16.57 -5.33
C GLY A 134 6.32 -15.52 -6.28
N GLY A 135 5.46 -14.60 -5.80
CA GLY A 135 5.11 -13.37 -6.52
C GLY A 135 6.34 -12.51 -6.88
N LEU A 136 7.46 -12.75 -6.20
CA LEU A 136 8.82 -12.53 -6.71
C LEU A 136 9.13 -13.53 -7.85
N HIS A 137 8.43 -13.43 -8.99
CA HIS A 137 8.91 -14.09 -10.18
C HIS A 137 10.25 -13.44 -10.52
N ARG A 138 11.36 -14.13 -10.24
CA ARG A 138 12.69 -13.82 -10.76
C ARG A 138 12.56 -13.67 -12.27
N GLY A 139 12.45 -12.44 -12.73
CA GLY A 139 12.18 -12.12 -14.11
C GLY A 139 13.09 -10.98 -14.53
N LEU A 140 14.38 -11.31 -14.71
CA LEU A 140 15.30 -10.80 -15.76
C LEU A 140 16.73 -10.56 -15.24
N PHE A 141 17.46 -11.62 -14.89
CA PHE A 141 18.89 -11.82 -15.22
C PHE A 141 19.20 -13.31 -14.99
N SER A 142 18.76 -14.13 -15.94
CA SER A 142 19.31 -15.47 -16.22
C SER A 142 20.27 -15.37 -17.39
#